data_AF-A0A526PQN5-F1
#
_entry.id   AF-A0A526PQN5-F1
#
_cell.length_a   1.000
_cell.length_b   1.000
_cell.length_c   1.000
_cell.angle_alpha   90.00
_cell.angle_beta   90.00
_cell.angle_gamma   90.00
#
_symmetry.space_group_name_H-M   'P 1'
#
loop_
_entity.id
_entity.type
_entity.pdbx_description
1 polymer ?
#
loop_
_entity_poly.entity_id
_entity_poly.type
_entity_poly.pdbx_seq_one_letter_code
_entity_poly.pdbx_strand_id
1 'polypeptide(L)'
;RARNSIAGFKVRENMPIGAKVTLRKERMYEFLDRLVNIALPRVRDFRGLNPKSFDGRGNYAMGIKEHIVFPEINYDKVDQVWGMDVIVCTTAKTDDEAR
;
A
#
# COMPACT_ATOMS: atom_id res chain seq x y z
N ARG A 1 11.07 13.14 0.58
CA ARG A 1 11.90 14.01 -0.28
C ARG A 1 13.01 13.17 -0.89
N ALA A 2 13.49 13.55 -2.07
CA ALA A 2 14.63 12.91 -2.72
C ALA A 2 15.89 13.02 -1.83
N ARG A 3 16.61 11.93 -1.64
CA ARG A 3 17.92 11.95 -0.96
C ARG A 3 19.04 12.37 -1.92
N ASN A 4 18.98 11.91 -3.17
CA ASN A 4 20.02 12.14 -4.17
C ASN A 4 19.44 12.85 -5.40
N SER A 5 20.29 13.61 -6.07
CA SER A 5 19.99 14.14 -7.41
C SER A 5 20.33 13.07 -8.45
N ILE A 6 19.34 12.68 -9.26
CA ILE A 6 19.53 11.69 -10.34
C ILE A 6 18.91 12.26 -11.62
N ALA A 7 19.78 12.67 -12.55
CA ALA A 7 19.39 13.33 -13.79
C ALA A 7 18.48 12.44 -14.67
N GLY A 8 18.72 11.13 -14.72
CA GLY A 8 17.92 10.18 -15.50
C GLY A 8 16.44 10.12 -15.08
N PHE A 9 16.14 10.36 -13.80
CA PHE A 9 14.77 10.42 -13.29
C PHE A 9 14.25 11.86 -13.17
N LYS A 10 15.02 12.86 -13.64
CA LYS A 10 14.70 14.29 -13.50
C LYS A 10 14.46 14.72 -12.04
N VAL A 11 15.10 14.05 -11.08
CA VAL A 11 14.96 14.32 -9.65
C VAL A 11 16.14 15.14 -9.15
N ARG A 12 15.85 16.19 -8.38
CA ARG A 12 16.85 16.96 -7.62
C ARG A 12 16.79 16.60 -6.14
N GLU A 13 17.90 16.76 -5.44
CA GLU A 13 17.98 16.61 -3.99
C GLU A 13 16.92 17.48 -3.30
N ASN A 14 16.32 16.97 -2.22
CA ASN A 14 15.24 17.60 -1.47
C ASN A 14 13.90 17.83 -2.21
N MET A 15 13.79 17.43 -3.48
CA MET A 15 12.52 17.51 -4.22
C MET A 15 11.42 16.65 -3.57
N PRO A 16 10.16 17.12 -3.46
CA PRO A 16 9.04 16.29 -3.03
C PRO A 16 8.64 15.32 -4.17
N ILE A 17 8.66 14.01 -3.89
CA ILE A 17 8.40 12.96 -4.91
C ILE A 17 7.22 12.05 -4.50
N GLY A 18 6.81 12.06 -3.23
CA GLY A 18 5.76 11.17 -2.75
C GLY A 18 5.44 11.39 -1.29
N ALA A 19 4.36 10.76 -0.86
CA ALA A 19 3.88 10.76 0.50
C ALA A 19 3.94 9.33 1.06
N LYS A 20 4.14 9.21 2.38
CA LYS A 20 4.01 7.95 3.10
C LYS A 20 3.31 8.22 4.42
N VAL A 21 2.48 7.28 4.85
CA VAL A 21 1.83 7.31 6.15
C VAL A 21 2.15 6.01 6.88
N THR A 22 2.38 6.09 8.18
CA THR A 22 2.54 4.92 9.04
C THR A 22 1.39 4.89 10.02
N LEU A 23 0.52 3.88 9.88
CA LEU A 23 -0.59 3.64 10.79
C LEU A 23 -0.12 2.72 11.93
N ARG A 24 -0.56 2.98 13.15
CA ARG A 24 -0.23 2.18 14.34
C ARG A 24 -1.45 2.05 15.24
N LYS A 25 -1.48 0.99 16.05
CA LYS A 25 -2.54 0.71 17.05
C LYS A 25 -3.93 0.65 16.39
N GLU A 26 -4.91 1.33 16.97
CA GLU A 26 -6.31 1.32 16.54
C GLU A 26 -6.49 1.71 15.06
N ARG A 27 -5.85 2.79 14.61
CA ARG A 27 -5.96 3.26 13.20
C ARG A 27 -5.43 2.24 12.19
N MET A 28 -4.48 1.40 12.60
CA MET A 28 -3.96 0.33 11.75
C MET A 28 -4.99 -0.79 11.60
N TYR A 29 -5.60 -1.22 12.70
CA TYR A 29 -6.63 -2.27 12.68
C TYR A 29 -7.88 -1.81 11.92
N GLU A 30 -8.31 -0.57 12.12
CA GLU A 30 -9.43 0.02 11.38
C GLU A 30 -9.15 0.08 9.86
N PHE A 31 -7.95 0.50 9.47
CA PHE A 31 -7.56 0.51 8.06
C PHE A 31 -7.51 -0.90 7.48
N LEU A 32 -6.96 -1.87 8.23
CA LEU A 32 -6.88 -3.26 7.79
C LEU A 32 -8.26 -3.89 7.62
N ASP A 33 -9.19 -3.61 8.53
CA ASP A 33 -10.58 -4.04 8.44
C ASP A 33 -11.27 -3.47 7.19
N ARG A 34 -11.13 -2.17 6.93
CA ARG A 34 -11.65 -1.54 5.70
C ARG A 34 -10.99 -2.09 4.44
N LEU A 35 -9.68 -2.34 4.49
CA LEU A 35 -8.95 -2.91 3.36
C LEU A 35 -9.52 -4.28 2.99
N VAL A 36 -9.67 -5.17 3.97
CA VAL A 36 -10.10 -6.56 3.74
C VAL A 36 -11.59 -6.64 3.40
N ASN A 37 -12.45 -5.95 4.15
CA ASN A 37 -13.90 -6.09 4.02
C ASN A 37 -14.50 -5.20 2.93
N ILE A 38 -13.86 -4.10 2.57
CA ILE A 38 -14.42 -3.10 1.65
C ILE A 38 -13.59 -2.96 0.38
N ALA A 39 -12.29 -2.72 0.50
CA ALA A 39 -11.46 -2.40 -0.65
C ALA A 39 -11.14 -3.61 -1.52
N LEU A 40 -10.69 -4.74 -0.94
CA LEU A 40 -10.32 -5.94 -1.71
C LEU A 40 -11.46 -6.51 -2.57
N PRO A 41 -12.72 -6.60 -2.11
CA PRO A 41 -13.84 -7.05 -2.95
C PRO A 41 -14.16 -6.12 -4.13
N ARG A 42 -13.78 -4.84 -4.03
CA ARG A 42 -13.98 -3.83 -5.07
C ARG A 42 -12.84 -3.77 -6.09
N VAL A 43 -11.71 -4.42 -5.81
CA VAL A 43 -10.60 -4.51 -6.75
C VAL A 43 -11.03 -5.34 -7.96
N ARG A 44 -10.97 -4.75 -9.15
CA ARG A 44 -11.21 -5.47 -10.41
C ARG A 44 -10.17 -6.58 -10.58
N ASP A 45 -10.63 -7.78 -10.94
CA ASP A 45 -9.80 -8.98 -11.11
C ASP A 45 -9.06 -9.46 -9.85
N PHE A 46 -9.65 -9.26 -8.66
CA PHE A 46 -9.07 -9.80 -7.43
C PHE A 46 -9.09 -11.34 -7.43
N ARG A 47 -7.91 -11.96 -7.58
CA ARG A 47 -7.72 -13.42 -7.54
C ARG A 47 -7.26 -13.94 -6.16
N GLY A 48 -7.38 -13.12 -5.13
CA GLY A 48 -6.81 -13.38 -3.82
C GLY A 48 -5.45 -12.72 -3.61
N LEU A 49 -5.02 -12.73 -2.35
CA LEU A 49 -3.69 -12.26 -1.94
C LEU A 49 -2.64 -13.30 -2.31
N ASN A 50 -1.58 -12.88 -3.00
CA ASN A 50 -0.50 -13.78 -3.38
C ASN A 50 0.30 -14.16 -2.11
N PRO A 51 0.38 -15.45 -1.75
CA PRO A 51 1.08 -15.88 -0.55
C PRO A 51 2.61 -15.93 -0.73
N LYS A 52 3.12 -15.51 -1.90
CA LYS A 52 4.55 -15.26 -2.16
C LYS A 52 4.97 -13.80 -1.96
N SER A 53 4.03 -12.92 -1.61
CA SER A 53 4.32 -11.50 -1.38
C SER A 53 4.88 -11.20 0.02
N PHE A 54 5.29 -12.24 0.74
CA PHE A 54 6.04 -12.11 1.98
C PHE A 54 7.54 -11.94 1.70
N ASP A 55 8.23 -11.23 2.58
CA ASP A 55 9.64 -10.86 2.42
C ASP A 55 10.64 -11.83 3.07
N GLY A 56 10.21 -13.01 3.53
CA GLY A 56 11.02 -13.96 4.27
C GLY A 56 11.13 -13.67 5.77
N ARG A 57 10.58 -12.53 6.23
CA ARG A 57 10.61 -12.07 7.62
C ARG A 57 9.22 -11.79 8.16
N GLY A 58 8.19 -12.41 7.56
CA GLY A 58 6.80 -12.25 7.99
C GLY A 58 6.18 -10.89 7.65
N ASN A 59 6.84 -10.02 6.88
CA ASN A 59 6.20 -8.80 6.40
C ASN A 59 5.52 -9.06 5.06
N TYR A 60 4.30 -8.55 4.92
CA TYR A 60 3.51 -8.71 3.72
C TYR A 60 3.47 -7.40 2.94
N ALA A 61 3.74 -7.45 1.63
CA ALA A 61 3.64 -6.28 0.76
C ALA A 61 2.62 -6.52 -0.36
N MET A 62 1.68 -5.58 -0.54
CA MET A 62 0.75 -5.61 -1.66
C MET A 62 0.64 -4.25 -2.34
N GLY A 63 0.58 -4.28 -3.67
CA GLY A 63 0.32 -3.10 -4.49
C GLY A 63 -1.16 -3.02 -4.86
N ILE A 64 -1.77 -1.88 -4.60
CA ILE A 64 -3.11 -1.51 -5.06
C ILE A 64 -2.92 -0.62 -6.29
N LYS A 65 -3.42 -1.06 -7.43
CA LYS A 65 -3.27 -0.30 -8.70
C LYS A 65 -4.06 1.00 -8.70
N GLU A 66 -5.21 1.02 -8.02
CA GLU A 66 -6.16 2.11 -8.08
C GLU A 66 -6.67 2.45 -6.68
N HIS A 67 -6.37 3.66 -6.18
CA HIS A 67 -6.84 4.12 -4.87
C HIS A 67 -8.38 4.29 -4.79
N ILE A 68 -9.11 4.33 -5.92
CA ILE A 68 -10.57 4.49 -5.96
C ILE A 68 -11.36 3.29 -5.37
N VAL A 69 -10.67 2.24 -4.95
CA VAL A 69 -11.28 1.07 -4.28
C VAL A 69 -11.91 1.43 -2.92
N PHE A 70 -11.48 2.53 -2.30
CA PHE A 70 -12.04 3.02 -1.04
C PHE A 70 -13.33 3.82 -1.29
N PRO A 71 -14.45 3.49 -0.62
CA PRO A 71 -15.72 4.23 -0.78
C PRO A 71 -15.63 5.70 -0.37
N GLU A 72 -14.67 6.06 0.49
CA GLU A 72 -14.46 7.43 0.93
C GLU A 72 -13.97 8.34 -0.20
N ILE A 73 -13.47 7.78 -1.29
CA ILE A 73 -12.98 8.54 -2.45
C ILE A 73 -14.12 8.73 -3.44
N ASN A 74 -14.45 9.99 -3.70
CA ASN A 74 -15.41 10.34 -4.73
C ASN A 74 -14.74 10.34 -6.11
N TYR A 75 -15.12 9.37 -6.95
CA TYR A 75 -14.60 9.19 -8.31
C TYR A 75 -14.70 10.46 -9.16
N ASP A 76 -15.77 11.25 -9.03
CA ASP A 76 -16.00 12.45 -9.83
C ASP A 76 -15.02 13.60 -9.50
N LYS A 77 -14.35 13.52 -8.35
CA LYS A 77 -13.35 14.50 -7.91
C LYS A 77 -11.91 14.03 -8.15
N VAL A 78 -11.73 12.85 -8.74
CA VAL A 78 -10.40 12.26 -8.98
C VAL A 78 -9.96 12.55 -10.41
N ASP A 79 -8.99 13.45 -10.56
CA ASP A 79 -8.43 13.81 -11.88
C ASP A 79 -7.55 12.71 -12.48
N GLN A 80 -6.87 11.92 -11.64
CA GLN A 80 -5.96 10.86 -12.06
C GLN A 80 -6.06 9.67 -11.11
N VAL A 81 -5.82 8.46 -11.63
CA VAL A 81 -5.78 7.23 -10.84
C VAL A 81 -4.35 7.00 -10.34
N TRP A 82 -4.20 6.96 -9.02
CA TRP A 82 -2.93 6.71 -8.33
C TRP A 82 -2.93 5.29 -7.78
N GLY A 83 -1.77 4.64 -7.88
CA GLY A 83 -1.47 3.40 -7.18
C GLY A 83 -0.96 3.66 -5.77
N MET A 84 -1.08 2.67 -4.90
CA MET A 84 -0.61 2.71 -3.53
C MET A 84 -0.03 1.35 -3.13
N ASP A 85 1.09 1.36 -2.42
CA ASP A 85 1.66 0.16 -1.81
C ASP A 85 1.30 0.12 -0.32
N VAL A 86 0.82 -1.05 0.13
CA VAL A 86 0.50 -1.34 1.52
C VAL A 86 1.47 -2.40 2.02
N ILE A 87 2.18 -2.08 3.10
CA ILE A 87 3.12 -2.97 3.75
C ILE A 87 2.61 -3.24 5.17
N VAL A 88 2.31 -4.51 5.45
CA VAL A 88 1.94 -4.99 6.77
C VAL A 88 3.19 -5.53 7.43
N CYS A 89 3.67 -4.81 8.44
CA CYS A 89 4.80 -5.25 9.25
C CYS A 89 4.28 -6.05 10.44
N THR A 90 4.67 -7.32 10.52
CA THR A 90 4.32 -8.19 11.65
C THR A 90 5.54 -8.41 12.56
N THR A 91 5.30 -9.02 13.72
CA THR A 91 6.37 -9.45 14.64
C THR A 91 6.83 -10.89 14.38
N ALA A 92 6.25 -11.56 13.39
CA ALA A 92 6.61 -12.92 13.02
C ALA A 92 8.07 -12.95 12.54
N LYS A 93 8.76 -14.07 12.78
CA LYS A 93 10.17 -14.24 12.35
C LYS A 93 10.28 -14.96 11.02
N THR A 94 9.24 -15.69 10.63
CA THR A 94 9.18 -16.48 9.41
C THR A 94 7.88 -16.20 8.67
N ASP A 95 7.87 -16.47 7.37
CA ASP A 95 6.67 -16.30 6.55
C ASP A 95 5.57 -17.30 6.91
N ASP A 96 5.95 -18.49 7.39
CA ASP A 96 4.99 -19.52 7.80
C ASP A 96 4.23 -19.13 9.09
N GLU A 97 4.87 -18.38 10.00
CA GLU A 97 4.20 -17.81 11.18
C GLU A 97 3.23 -16.67 10.81
N ALA A 98 3.45 -16.02 9.67
CA ALA A 98 2.67 -14.87 9.22
C ALA A 98 1.54 -15.23 8.23
N ARG A 99 1.52 -16.46 7.70
CA ARG A 99 0.60 -16.91 6.66
C ARG A 99 -0.77 -17.31 7.21
#